data_AF-D7G3T4-F1
#
_entry.id   AF-D7G3T4-F1
#
_cell.length_a   1.000
_cell.length_b   1.000
_cell.length_c   1.000
_cell.angle_alpha   90.00
_cell.angle_beta   90.00
_cell.angle_gamma   90.00
#
_symmetry.space_group_name_H-M   'P 1'
#
loop_
_entity.id
_entity.type
_entity.pdbx_description
1 polymer ?
#
loop_
_entity_poly.entity_id
_entity_poly.type
_entity_poly.pdbx_seq_one_letter_code
_entity_poly.pdbx_strand_id
1 'polypeptide(L)' 'MEDPAVAADGYTYERTAIECWLSEHDTSPVTGKALETKVVFKNWSLVSSSPSPSFSSEPGR' A
#
# COMPACT_ATOMS: atom_id res chain seq x y z
N MET A 1 1.11 12.05 -7.84
CA MET A 1 0.78 10.88 -6.98
C MET A 1 1.42 9.63 -7.58
N GLU A 2 2.74 9.51 -7.39
CA GLU A 2 3.54 8.39 -7.90
C GLU A 2 3.54 7.19 -6.92
N ASP A 3 3.28 7.44 -5.64
CA ASP A 3 3.19 6.42 -4.59
C ASP A 3 1.88 6.59 -3.78
N PRO A 4 0.77 6.00 -4.26
CA PRO A 4 -0.48 6.00 -3.51
C PRO A 4 -0.37 5.08 -2.28
N ALA A 5 -0.63 5.64 -1.10
CA ALA A 5 -0.61 4.93 0.17
C ALA A 5 -2.00 5.01 0.83
N VAL A 6 -2.51 3.88 1.30
CA VAL A 6 -3.82 3.79 1.95
C VAL A 6 -3.63 3.76 3.46
N ALA A 7 -4.28 4.66 4.20
CA ALA A 7 -4.27 4.65 5.66
C ALA A 7 -5.31 3.66 6.22
N ALA A 8 -5.28 3.42 7.53
CA ALA A 8 -6.25 2.56 8.21
C ALA A 8 -7.72 2.99 8.02
N ASP A 9 -7.96 4.28 7.74
CA ASP A 9 -9.30 4.85 7.47
C ASP A 9 -9.84 4.49 6.06
N GLY A 10 -9.04 3.82 5.22
CA GLY A 10 -9.44 3.42 3.86
C GLY A 10 -9.30 4.51 2.79
N TYR A 11 -8.73 5.66 3.15
CA TYR A 11 -8.44 6.74 2.21
C TYR A 11 -7.04 6.62 1.62
N THR A 12 -6.93 6.98 0.34
CA THR A 12 -5.66 7.03 -0.38
C THR A 12 -5.04 8.41 -0.27
N TYR A 13 -3.81 8.45 0.24
CA TYR A 13 -2.99 9.64 0.38
C TYR A 13 -1.69 9.48 -0.39
N GLU A 14 -0.98 10.58 -0.60
CA GLU A 14 0.38 10.51 -1.10
C GLU A 14 1.30 10.06 0.04
N ARG A 15 2.16 9.06 -0.23
CA ARG A 15 3.05 8.48 0.79
C ARG A 15 3.77 9.55 1.61
N THR A 16 4.45 10.48 0.94
CA THR A 16 5.18 11.58 1.60
C THR A 16 4.28 12.49 2.42
N ALA A 17 3.08 12.80 1.94
CA ALA A 17 2.15 13.70 2.62
C ALA A 17 1.63 13.07 3.92
N ILE A 18 1.19 11.81 3.86
CA ILE A 18 0.68 11.11 5.04
C ILE A 18 1.79 10.75 6.03
N GLU A 19 2.99 10.41 5.56
CA GLU A 19 4.16 10.16 6.42
C GLU A 19 4.60 11.41 7.20
N CYS A 20 4.60 12.57 6.53
CA CYS A 20 4.90 13.84 7.19
C CYS A 20 3.82 14.19 8.23
N TRP A 21 2.54 14.09 7.85
CA TRP A 21 1.42 14.34 8.76
C TRP A 21 1.44 13.41 9.98
N LEU A 22 1.66 12.12 9.77
CA LEU A 22 1.72 11.12 10.84
C LEU A 22 2.90 11.30 11.80
N SER A 23 3.91 12.08 11.40
CA SER A 23 5.03 12.44 12.28
C SER A 23 4.60 13.40 13.39
N GLU A 24 3.61 14.26 13.13
CA GLU A 24 3.11 15.27 14.07
C GLU A 24 1.71 14.94 14.62
N HIS A 25 0.90 14.21 13.85
CA HIS A 25 -0.52 13.97 14.13
C HIS A 25 -0.93 12.51 13.94
N ASP A 26 -1.69 11.98 14.88
CA ASP A 26 -2.17 10.58 14.87
C ASP A 26 -3.57 10.44 14.26
N THR A 27 -3.96 11.36 13.38
CA THR A 27 -5.33 11.48 12.86
C THR A 27 -5.37 11.58 11.34
N SER A 28 -6.51 11.25 10.73
CA SER A 28 -6.73 11.41 9.30
C SER A 28 -6.78 12.90 8.93
N PRO A 29 -5.98 13.39 7.97
CA PRO A 29 -6.03 14.79 7.54
C PRO A 29 -7.33 15.16 6.81
N VAL A 30 -8.07 14.16 6.32
CA VAL A 30 -9.36 14.36 5.61
C VAL A 30 -10.55 14.28 6.56
N THR A 31 -10.60 13.26 7.41
CA THR A 31 -11.76 13.03 8.30
C THR A 31 -11.55 13.58 9.70
N GLY A 32 -10.32 13.93 10.09
CA GLY A 32 -9.97 14.40 11.43
C GLY A 32 -10.06 13.33 12.52
N LYS A 33 -10.30 12.06 12.14
CA LYS A 33 -10.45 10.96 13.09
C LYS A 33 -9.11 10.36 13.48
N ALA A 34 -8.99 9.90 14.73
CA ALA A 34 -7.83 9.15 15.17
C ALA A 34 -7.64 7.88 14.33
N LEU A 35 -6.45 7.72 13.78
CA LEU A 35 -6.07 6.52 13.04
C LEU A 35 -5.69 5.45 14.05
N GLU A 36 -6.20 4.23 13.85
CA GLU A 36 -5.85 3.09 14.70
C GLU A 36 -4.34 2.77 14.63
N THR A 37 -3.72 3.08 13.48
CA THR A 37 -2.28 2.91 13.30
C THR A 37 -1.71 3.94 12.32
N LYS A 38 -0.43 4.28 12.50
CA LYS A 38 0.38 5.12 11.58
C LYS A 38 0.89 4.33 10.37
N VAL A 39 0.49 3.08 10.22
CA VAL A 39 0.91 2.24 9.10
C VAL A 39 0.11 2.61 7.86
N VAL A 40 0.82 2.99 6.80
CA VAL A 40 0.23 3.25 5.49
C VAL A 40 0.60 2.15 4.51
N PHE A 41 -0.42 1.53 3.93
CA PHE A 41 -0.28 0.40 3.03
C PHE A 41 0.04 0.91 1.63
N LYS A 42 1.16 0.44 1.06
CA LYS A 42 1.48 0.72 -0.35
C LYS A 42 0.50 -0.05 -1.23
N ASN A 43 -0.25 0.64 -2.08
CA ASN A 43 -1.16 -0.04 -3.01
C ASN A 43 -0.34 -0.67 -4.16
N TRP A 44 0.12 -1.91 -3.96
CA TRP A 44 0.83 -2.70 -4.98
C TRP A 44 -0.11 -3.39 -6.00
N SER A 45 -1.36 -2.94 -6.15
CA SER A 45 -2.40 -3.67 -6.91
C SER A 45 -2.16 -3.82 -8.43
N LEU A 46 -1.03 -3.41 -8.99
CA LEU A 46 -0.74 -3.61 -10.42
C LEU A 46 0.69 -4.08 -10.76
N VAL A 47 1.36 -4.81 -9.86
CA VAL A 47 2.42 -5.74 -10.33
C VAL A 47 1.79 -7.09 -10.63
N SER A 48 0.92 -7.09 -11.65
CA SER A 48 0.51 -8.30 -12.38
C SER A 48 1.69 -8.79 -13.21
N SER A 49 2.69 -9.33 -12.54
CA SER A 49 3.59 -10.33 -13.11
C SER A 49 3.96 -11.24 -11.97
N SER A 50 3.02 -12.10 -11.61
CA SER A 50 3.41 -13.44 -11.22
C SER A 50 4.06 -14.06 -12.47
N PRO A 51 5.39 -14.23 -12.55
CA PRO A 51 5.88 -15.32 -13.38
C PRO A 51 5.38 -16.57 -12.67
N SER A 52 4.22 -17.07 -13.10
CA SER A 52 3.87 -18.45 -12.78
C SER A 52 5.04 -19.25 -13.34
N PRO A 53 5.86 -19.93 -12.52
CA PRO A 53 6.86 -20.81 -13.07
C PRO A 53 6.07 -21.94 -13.71
N SER A 54 5.90 -21.88 -15.02
CA SER A 54 5.43 -23.01 -15.82
C SER A 54 6.51 -24.08 -15.66
N PHE A 55 6.35 -24.92 -14.64
CA PHE A 55 7.29 -25.98 -14.33
C PHE A 55 7.21 -26.97 -15.47
N SER A 56 8.21 -26.89 -16.36
CA SER A 56 8.40 -27.76 -17.50
C SER A 56 8.35 -29.21 -17.05
N SER A 57 7.25 -29.91 -17.32
CA SER A 57 7.20 -31.36 -17.21
C SER A 57 7.72 -31.92 -18.52
N GLU A 58 9.03 -32.14 -18.58
CA GLU A 58 9.64 -32.99 -19.59
C GLU A 58 9.47 -34.45 -19.14
N PRO A 59 8.68 -35.28 -19.84
CA PRO A 59 8.63 -36.70 -19.54
C PRO A 59 9.89 -37.37 -20.09
N GLY A 60 10.75 -37.82 -19.18
CA GLY A 60 11.91 -38.65 -19.51
C GLY A 60 11.48 -39.91 -20.26
N ARG A 61 12.12 -40.14 -21.40
CA ARG A 61 12.02 -41.37 -22.19
C ARG A 61 13.40 -41.99 -22.34
#